data_AF-A0A379AW15-F1
#
_entry.id   AF-A0A379AW15-F1
#
_cell.length_a   1.000
_cell.length_b   1.000
_cell.length_c   1.000
_cell.angle_alpha   90.00
_cell.angle_beta   90.00
_cell.angle_gamma   90.00
#
_symmetry.space_group_name_H-M   'P 1'
#
loop_
_entity.id
_entity.type
_entity.pdbx_description
1 polymer ?
#
loop_
_entity_poly.entity_id
_entity_poly.type
_entity_poly.pdbx_seq_one_letter_code
_entity_poly.pdbx_strand_id
1 'polypeptide(L)' 'MDYLHRVRVIEINEGTRTIKTPSTAVIGIVCTANDADAEAYPLTPPVLLTNTMAGIAKAEQARKARWRKP' A
#
# COMPACT_ATOMS: atom_id res chain seq x y z
N MET A 1 -36.23 -3.33 -29.12
CA MET A 1 -35.34 -2.38 -28.44
C MET A 1 -36.21 -1.29 -27.83
N ASP A 2 -36.52 -1.42 -26.55
CA ASP A 2 -37.28 -0.40 -25.83
C ASP A 2 -36.27 0.59 -25.23
N TYR A 3 -36.05 1.70 -25.91
CA TYR A 3 -35.25 2.80 -25.37
C TYR A 3 -36.18 3.68 -24.54
N LEU A 4 -36.13 3.51 -23.22
CA LEU A 4 -36.78 4.47 -22.33
C LEU A 4 -35.96 5.77 -22.34
N HIS A 5 -36.47 6.80 -23.03
CA HIS A 5 -35.96 8.18 -22.92
C HIS A 5 -36.41 8.79 -21.58
N ARG A 6 -35.94 8.23 -20.48
CA ARG A 6 -36.17 8.77 -19.13
C ARG A 6 -34.96 8.52 -18.25
N VAL A 7 -34.72 9.45 -17.33
CA VAL A 7 -33.74 9.30 -16.27
C VAL A 7 -34.30 8.37 -15.19
N ARG A 8 -33.50 7.39 -14.79
CA ARG A 8 -33.75 6.53 -13.62
C ARG A 8 -32.91 7.04 -12.46
N VAL A 9 -33.55 7.36 -11.34
CA VAL A 9 -32.86 7.71 -10.10
C VAL A 9 -32.73 6.45 -9.25
N ILE A 10 -31.51 6.14 -8.82
CA ILE A 10 -31.22 5.08 -7.85
C ILE A 10 -30.54 5.77 -6.68
N GLU A 11 -31.25 5.85 -5.55
CA GLU A 11 -30.72 6.45 -4.34
C GLU A 11 -29.91 5.40 -3.56
N ILE A 12 -28.59 5.59 -3.49
CA ILE A 12 -27.68 4.71 -2.76
C ILE A 12 -27.42 5.37 -1.41
N ASN A 13 -28.09 4.88 -0.35
CA ASN A 13 -27.92 5.33 1.05
C ASN A 13 -26.92 4.47 1.84
N GLU A 14 -26.18 3.59 1.17
CA GLU A 14 -25.21 2.68 1.80
C GLU A 14 -23.92 3.41 2.18
N GLY A 15 -23.93 4.00 3.38
CA GLY A 15 -22.74 4.30 4.20
C GLY A 15 -21.78 5.38 3.68
N THR A 16 -21.15 6.07 4.62
CA THR A 16 -20.01 6.93 4.30
C THR A 16 -18.92 6.10 3.62
N ARG A 17 -18.82 6.18 2.28
CA ARG A 17 -17.57 5.84 1.61
C ARG A 17 -16.55 6.79 2.20
N THR A 18 -15.65 6.31 3.06
CA THR A 18 -14.65 7.14 3.72
C THR A 18 -13.95 7.99 2.66
N ILE A 19 -14.24 9.30 2.67
CA ILE A 19 -13.56 10.26 1.81
C ILE A 19 -12.14 10.36 2.36
N LYS A 20 -11.19 9.72 1.68
CA LYS A 20 -9.78 9.89 1.95
C LYS A 20 -9.27 10.99 1.05
N THR A 21 -8.60 11.98 1.63
CA THR A 21 -7.86 12.98 0.87
C THR A 21 -6.83 12.25 -0.01
N PRO A 22 -6.79 12.48 -1.33
CA PRO A 22 -5.71 11.94 -2.15
C PRO A 22 -4.39 12.49 -1.62
N SER A 23 -3.46 11.60 -1.29
CA SER A 23 -2.14 11.99 -0.80
C SER A 23 -1.37 12.61 -1.97
N THR A 24 -1.14 13.92 -1.96
CA THR A 24 -0.26 14.62 -2.90
C THR A 24 1.22 14.47 -2.51
N ALA A 25 1.48 13.98 -1.30
CA ALA A 25 2.82 13.70 -0.81
C ALA A 25 3.25 12.26 -1.15
N VAL A 26 4.48 12.14 -1.66
CA VAL A 26 5.18 10.86 -1.83
C VAL A 26 6.05 10.63 -0.60
N ILE A 27 5.91 9.47 0.03
CA ILE A 27 6.74 9.08 1.17
C ILE A 27 8.03 8.45 0.64
N GLY A 28 9.17 9.08 0.91
CA GLY A 28 10.50 8.48 0.72
C GLY A 28 10.90 7.69 1.96
N ILE A 29 11.29 6.42 1.80
CA ILE A 29 11.75 5.56 2.90
C ILE A 29 13.17 5.10 2.59
N VAL A 30 14.08 5.26 3.54
CA VAL A 30 15.43 4.70 3.50
C VAL A 30 15.52 3.63 4.59
N CYS A 31 15.72 2.39 4.18
CA CYS A 31 15.87 1.26 5.09
C CYS A 31 17.31 0.80 5.10
N THR A 32 17.92 0.69 6.29
CA THR A 32 19.25 0.13 6.49
C THR A 32 19.13 -1.17 7.28
N ALA A 33 19.19 -2.30 6.59
CA ALA A 33 19.12 -3.62 7.20
C ALA A 33 20.03 -4.60 6.48
N ASN A 34 20.75 -5.42 7.23
CA ASN A 34 21.67 -6.42 6.67
C ASN A 34 20.92 -7.56 5.97
N ASP A 35 19.71 -7.88 6.43
CA ASP A 35 18.87 -8.97 5.90
C ASP A 35 17.73 -8.43 5.04
N ALA A 36 17.94 -7.31 4.34
CA ALA A 36 16.96 -6.79 3.39
C ALA A 36 16.91 -7.67 2.13
N ASP A 37 15.72 -7.82 1.57
CA ASP A 37 15.53 -8.50 0.29
C ASP A 37 16.27 -7.74 -0.83
N ALA A 38 17.34 -8.33 -1.38
CA ALA A 38 18.20 -7.68 -2.37
C ALA A 38 17.53 -7.45 -3.74
N GLU A 39 16.48 -8.22 -4.07
CA GLU A 39 15.70 -8.00 -5.30
C GLU A 39 14.70 -6.86 -5.11
N ALA A 40 14.09 -6.76 -3.91
CA ALA A 40 13.17 -5.68 -3.58
C ALA A 40 13.88 -4.36 -3.26
N TYR A 41 15.12 -4.41 -2.74
CA TYR A 41 15.92 -3.26 -2.30
C TYR A 41 17.35 -3.34 -2.86
N PRO A 42 17.56 -3.08 -4.16
CA PRO A 42 18.90 -2.97 -4.73
C PRO A 42 19.63 -1.75 -4.18
N LEU A 43 20.97 -1.80 -4.15
CA LEU A 43 21.82 -0.70 -3.66
C LEU A 43 21.57 0.61 -4.43
N THR A 44 21.32 0.52 -5.74
CA THR A 44 20.98 1.62 -6.64
C THR A 44 20.36 1.04 -7.93
N PRO A 45 19.36 1.66 -8.59
CA PRO A 45 18.62 2.89 -8.26
C PRO A 45 17.43 2.66 -7.29
N PRO A 46 16.86 3.73 -6.72
CA PRO A 46 15.69 3.62 -5.85
C PRO A 46 14.49 3.02 -6.58
N VAL A 47 13.68 2.26 -5.85
CA VAL A 47 12.49 1.57 -6.36
C VAL A 47 11.20 2.25 -5.93
N LEU A 48 10.19 2.24 -6.79
CA LEU A 48 8.85 2.72 -6.46
C LEU A 48 8.08 1.67 -5.64
N LEU A 49 7.59 2.07 -4.46
CA LEU A 49 6.72 1.24 -3.63
C LEU A 49 5.29 1.80 -3.67
N THR A 50 4.34 0.98 -4.12
CA THR A 50 2.91 1.32 -4.15
C THR A 50 2.17 0.92 -2.88
N ASN A 51 2.79 0.05 -2.06
CA ASN A 51 2.29 -0.36 -0.76
C ASN A 51 3.45 -0.34 0.25
N THR A 52 3.45 0.67 1.12
CA THR A 52 4.51 0.90 2.10
C THR A 52 4.57 -0.18 3.17
N MET A 53 3.42 -0.71 3.62
CA MET A 53 3.37 -1.78 4.63
C MET A 53 3.98 -3.08 4.11
N ALA A 54 3.69 -3.44 2.87
CA ALA A 54 4.30 -4.61 2.23
C ALA A 54 5.81 -4.39 1.99
N GLY A 55 6.22 -3.16 1.66
CA GLY A 55 7.63 -2.79 1.53
C GLY A 55 8.40 -2.99 2.84
N ILE A 56 7.91 -2.42 3.95
CA ILE A 56 8.56 -2.53 5.26
C ILE A 56 8.80 -4.00 5.66
N ALA A 57 7.87 -4.91 5.36
CA ALA A 57 8.05 -6.34 5.63
C ALA A 57 9.22 -6.98 4.86
N LYS A 58 9.56 -6.46 3.68
CA LYS A 58 10.71 -6.93 2.87
C LYS A 58 12.03 -6.24 3.26
N ALA A 59 11.94 -5.10 3.94
CA ALA A 59 13.11 -4.35 4.40
C ALA A 59 13.86 -5.04 5.55
N GLU A 60 13.22 -5.99 6.24
CA GLU A 60 13.85 -6.84 7.27
C GLU A 60 13.31 -8.27 7.10
N GLN A 61 14.02 -9.18 6.41
CA GLN A 61 13.54 -10.55 6.23
C GLN A 61 13.66 -11.43 7.48
N ALA A 62 14.39 -11.03 8.52
CA ALA A 62 14.70 -11.96 9.62
C ALA A 62 14.87 -11.30 11.00
N ARG A 63 13.77 -10.95 11.68
CA ARG A 63 13.82 -10.78 13.15
C ARG A 63 12.59 -11.24 13.93
N LYS A 64 11.84 -12.22 13.42
CA LYS A 64 10.81 -12.92 14.22
C LYS A 64 11.39 -13.90 15.26
N ALA A 65 12.68 -14.23 15.19
CA ALA A 65 13.28 -15.27 16.05
C ALA A 65 13.93 -14.75 17.34
N ARG A 66 14.35 -13.47 17.41
CA ARG A 66 15.12 -12.94 18.56
C ARG A 66 14.25 -12.58 19.77
N TRP A 67 12.96 -12.31 19.56
CA TRP A 67 12.02 -11.94 20.63
C TRP A 67 11.16 -13.10 21.17
N ARG A 68 11.44 -14.35 20.74
CA ARG A 68 10.68 -15.54 21.14
C ARG A 68 11.53 -16.54 21.94
N LYS A 69 12.17 -16.07 23.02
CA LYS A 69 12.72 -16.92 24.10
C LYS A 69 12.91 -16.08 25.39
N PRO A 70 12.70 -16.73 26.54
CA PRO A 70 11.41 -16.88 27.23
C PRO A 70 10.86 -15.56 27.81
#